data_AF-A0A2S6N3L4-F1
#
_entry.id   AF-A0A2S6N3L4-F1
#
_cell.length_a   1.000
_cell.length_b   1.000
_cell.length_c   1.000
_cell.angle_alpha   90.00
_cell.angle_beta   90.00
_cell.angle_gamma   90.00
#
_symmetry.space_group_name_H-M   'P 1'
#
loop_
_entity.id
_entity.type
_entity.pdbx_description
1 polymer ?
#
loop_
_entity_poly.entity_id
_entity_poly.type
_entity_poly.pdbx_seq_one_letter_code
_entity_poly.pdbx_strand_id
1 'polypeptide(L)'
;MTASLDACSPMSESAAIESHQNSVAQFRIAADKALACRNAAAESPRYQVLFRHVPLADIDAASLRQMADRSFATGEESALLGGWIESLNHCTRPLLQATAVTLPNLGPVIEASLNNDDAVYVGLVQHRLAWGEAVLRLKSNRTKMRAELLAGADRILEQSIERQQGTLNRRANLLSSVIRIIP
;
A
#
# COMPACT_ATOMS: atom_id res chain seq x y z
N MET A 1 34.92 -22.40 -42.26
CA MET A 1 33.84 -22.67 -41.30
C MET A 1 34.42 -22.48 -39.90
N THR A 2 34.33 -21.27 -39.36
CA THR A 2 34.80 -20.95 -38.01
C THR A 2 33.58 -20.66 -37.15
N ALA A 3 33.39 -21.51 -36.15
CA ALA A 3 32.33 -21.40 -35.16
C ALA A 3 32.57 -20.18 -34.27
N SER A 4 31.58 -19.30 -34.22
CA SER A 4 31.52 -18.20 -33.25
C SER A 4 30.96 -18.79 -31.95
N LEU A 5 31.78 -18.83 -30.90
CA LEU A 5 31.33 -19.15 -29.55
C LEU A 5 30.73 -17.86 -28.95
N ASP A 6 29.40 -17.82 -28.88
CA ASP A 6 28.66 -16.80 -28.14
C ASP A 6 29.04 -16.86 -26.66
N ALA A 7 29.92 -15.93 -26.26
CA ALA A 7 30.20 -15.64 -24.87
C ALA A 7 29.00 -14.86 -24.29
N CYS A 8 28.02 -15.58 -23.71
CA CYS A 8 27.00 -14.98 -22.86
C CYS A 8 27.66 -14.14 -21.76
N SER A 9 27.50 -12.82 -21.85
CA SER A 9 28.20 -11.85 -21.00
C SER A 9 27.61 -11.79 -19.58
N PRO A 10 28.33 -12.23 -18.53
CA PRO A 10 27.87 -12.17 -17.14
C PRO A 10 27.71 -10.73 -16.60
N MET A 11 28.19 -9.72 -17.32
CA MET A 11 28.06 -8.31 -16.92
C MET A 11 26.63 -7.76 -17.05
N SER A 12 25.80 -8.27 -17.95
CA SER A 12 24.42 -7.77 -18.10
C SER A 12 23.49 -8.26 -16.97
N GLU A 13 23.79 -9.42 -16.39
CA GLU A 13 22.97 -10.05 -15.37
C GLU A 13 23.14 -9.39 -14.00
N SER A 14 24.36 -9.04 -13.62
CA SER A 14 24.65 -8.29 -12.38
C SER A 14 23.99 -6.90 -12.40
N ALA A 15 24.02 -6.20 -13.54
CA ALA A 15 23.39 -4.89 -13.68
C ALA A 15 21.85 -4.96 -13.56
N ALA A 16 21.23 -6.02 -14.09
CA ALA A 16 19.79 -6.24 -13.96
C ALA A 16 19.37 -6.55 -12.50
N ILE A 17 20.19 -7.33 -11.78
CA ILE A 17 19.96 -7.64 -10.36
C ILE A 17 20.06 -6.38 -9.51
N GLU A 18 21.10 -5.58 -9.73
CA GLU A 18 21.31 -4.32 -9.01
C GLU A 18 20.18 -3.31 -9.28
N SER A 19 19.74 -3.19 -10.53
CA SER A 19 18.60 -2.35 -10.92
C SER A 19 17.31 -2.77 -10.22
N HIS A 20 17.05 -4.08 -10.10
CA HIS A 20 15.87 -4.59 -9.41
C HIS A 20 15.93 -4.35 -7.89
N GLN A 21 17.08 -4.59 -7.26
CA GLN A 21 17.27 -4.31 -5.84
C GLN A 21 17.09 -2.83 -5.52
N ASN A 22 17.61 -1.95 -6.37
CA ASN A 22 17.42 -0.51 -6.26
C ASN A 22 15.94 -0.13 -6.39
N SER A 23 15.20 -0.75 -7.31
CA SER A 23 13.76 -0.51 -7.49
C SER A 23 12.96 -0.87 -6.24
N VAL A 24 13.21 -2.05 -5.66
CA VAL A 24 12.56 -2.50 -4.41
C VAL A 24 12.92 -1.58 -3.23
N ALA A 25 14.19 -1.16 -3.13
CA ALA A 25 14.63 -0.25 -2.07
C ALA A 25 13.95 1.13 -2.18
N GLN A 26 13.83 1.68 -3.40
CA GLN A 26 13.15 2.96 -3.64
C GLN A 26 11.66 2.88 -3.33
N PHE A 27 10.98 1.80 -3.73
CA PHE A 27 9.58 1.56 -3.37
C PHE A 27 9.40 1.53 -1.84
N ARG A 28 10.24 0.77 -1.13
CA ARG A 28 10.21 0.72 0.34
C ARG A 28 10.34 2.10 0.96
N ILE A 29 11.34 2.87 0.56
CA ILE A 29 11.58 4.21 1.10
C ILE A 29 10.36 5.11 0.87
N ALA A 30 9.73 5.03 -0.30
CA ALA A 30 8.54 5.82 -0.61
C ALA A 30 7.35 5.42 0.27
N ALA A 31 7.16 4.13 0.52
CA ALA A 31 6.07 3.64 1.34
C ALA A 31 6.30 3.91 2.84
N ASP A 32 7.54 3.80 3.35
CA ASP A 32 7.90 4.22 4.72
C ASP A 32 7.61 5.73 4.93
N LYS A 33 7.91 6.56 3.92
CA LYS A 33 7.58 8.00 3.94
C LYS A 33 6.07 8.24 3.93
N ALA A 34 5.32 7.50 3.12
CA ALA A 34 3.86 7.61 3.08
C ALA A 34 3.22 7.23 4.42
N LEU A 35 3.71 6.15 5.05
CA LEU A 35 3.30 5.72 6.39
C LEU A 35 3.59 6.79 7.45
N ALA A 36 4.83 7.31 7.48
CA ALA A 36 5.22 8.36 8.41
C ALA A 36 4.37 9.62 8.24
N CYS A 37 4.12 10.04 6.99
CA CYS A 37 3.24 11.17 6.67
C CYS A 37 1.82 10.95 7.19
N ARG A 38 1.24 9.76 6.96
CA ARG A 38 -0.10 9.42 7.47
C ARG A 38 -0.15 9.47 8.98
N ASN A 39 0.84 8.90 9.66
CA ASN A 39 0.87 8.88 11.12
C ASN A 39 0.93 10.30 11.69
N ALA A 40 1.78 11.16 11.11
CA ALA A 40 1.84 12.57 11.48
C ALA A 40 0.51 13.30 11.22
N ALA A 41 -0.18 13.00 10.12
CA ALA A 41 -1.52 13.54 9.85
C ALA A 41 -2.55 13.05 10.88
N ALA A 42 -2.51 11.77 11.26
CA ALA A 42 -3.43 11.17 12.24
C ALA A 42 -3.24 11.74 13.65
N GLU A 43 -2.03 12.17 14.00
CA GLU A 43 -1.71 12.83 15.27
C GLU A 43 -2.20 14.29 15.33
N SER A 44 -2.64 14.87 14.20
CA SER A 44 -3.15 16.24 14.17
C SER A 44 -4.36 16.40 15.09
N PRO A 45 -4.36 17.42 15.98
CA PRO A 45 -5.53 17.73 16.82
C PRO A 45 -6.82 17.96 16.02
N ARG A 46 -6.68 18.39 14.76
CA ARG A 46 -7.79 18.61 13.82
C ARG A 46 -8.65 17.36 13.63
N TYR A 47 -8.07 16.16 13.65
CA TYR A 47 -8.79 14.92 13.37
C TYR A 47 -9.09 14.07 14.61
N GLN A 48 -8.82 14.57 15.82
CA GLN A 48 -9.04 13.82 17.06
C GLN A 48 -10.48 13.35 17.27
N VAL A 49 -11.47 14.12 16.79
CA VAL A 49 -12.87 13.69 16.87
C VAL A 49 -13.14 12.43 16.05
N LEU A 50 -12.53 12.31 14.86
CA LEU A 50 -12.65 11.13 14.01
C LEU A 50 -12.02 9.89 14.66
N PHE A 51 -10.96 10.06 15.46
CA PHE A 51 -10.27 8.97 16.13
C PHE A 51 -11.18 8.16 17.08
N ARG A 52 -12.22 8.80 17.64
CA ARG A 52 -13.21 8.11 18.48
C ARG A 52 -13.94 7.00 17.72
N HIS A 53 -14.08 7.16 16.41
CA HIS A 53 -14.85 6.29 15.53
C HIS A 53 -13.96 5.36 14.70
N VAL A 54 -12.78 5.85 14.27
CA VAL A 54 -11.86 5.10 13.39
C VAL A 54 -10.41 5.37 13.77
N PRO A 55 -9.55 4.34 13.93
CA PRO A 55 -8.12 4.56 14.18
C PRO A 55 -7.41 5.02 12.89
N LEU A 56 -7.25 6.33 12.75
CA LEU A 56 -6.70 6.96 11.54
C LEU A 56 -5.27 6.51 11.18
N ALA A 57 -4.45 6.22 12.20
CA ALA A 57 -3.07 5.81 12.03
C ALA A 57 -2.91 4.34 11.65
N ASP A 58 -3.86 3.46 12.02
CA ASP A 58 -3.81 2.04 11.70
C ASP A 58 -5.20 1.39 11.87
N ILE A 59 -5.85 0.99 10.76
CA ILE A 59 -7.17 0.33 10.81
C ILE A 59 -7.14 -1.04 11.49
N ASP A 60 -5.97 -1.70 11.53
CA ASP A 60 -5.83 -2.99 12.17
C ASP A 60 -5.94 -2.86 13.70
N ALA A 61 -5.59 -1.70 14.25
CA ALA A 61 -5.73 -1.36 15.67
C ALA A 61 -7.17 -0.99 16.11
N ALA A 62 -8.17 -1.14 15.24
CA ALA A 62 -9.55 -0.80 15.58
C ALA A 62 -10.08 -1.64 16.75
N SER A 63 -10.62 -0.95 17.75
CA SER A 63 -11.25 -1.58 18.92
C SER A 63 -12.62 -2.18 18.57
N LEU A 64 -13.09 -3.13 19.39
CA LEU A 64 -14.45 -3.67 19.26
C LEU A 64 -15.53 -2.57 19.34
N ARG A 65 -15.31 -1.54 20.16
CA ARG A 65 -16.21 -0.39 20.26
C ARG A 65 -16.34 0.35 18.93
N GLN A 66 -15.21 0.65 18.29
CA GLN A 66 -15.19 1.31 16.98
C GLN A 66 -15.84 0.44 15.90
N MET A 67 -15.55 -0.87 15.88
CA MET A 67 -16.15 -1.81 14.93
C MET A 67 -17.67 -2.00 15.13
N ALA A 68 -18.17 -1.79 16.35
CA ALA A 68 -19.58 -1.89 16.69
C ALA A 68 -20.32 -0.53 16.66
N ASP A 69 -19.64 0.55 16.26
CA ASP A 69 -20.23 1.89 16.25
C ASP A 69 -21.35 1.99 15.20
N ARG A 70 -22.56 2.29 15.65
CA ARG A 70 -23.75 2.42 14.80
C ARG A 70 -24.08 3.87 14.45
N SER A 71 -23.30 4.83 14.91
CA SER A 71 -23.52 6.24 14.61
C SER A 71 -23.11 6.55 13.17
N PHE A 72 -23.84 7.48 12.56
CA PHE A 72 -23.49 8.09 11.28
C PHE A 72 -22.62 9.32 11.51
N ALA A 73 -21.79 9.67 10.52
CA ALA A 73 -20.96 10.86 10.59
C ALA A 73 -21.82 12.12 10.76
N THR A 74 -21.47 12.99 11.70
CA THR A 74 -22.11 14.30 11.80
C THR A 74 -21.70 15.22 10.63
N GLY A 75 -22.36 16.37 10.47
CA GLY A 75 -21.95 17.36 9.46
C GLY A 75 -20.52 17.88 9.68
N GLU A 76 -20.14 18.10 10.94
CA GLU A 76 -18.78 18.50 11.32
C GLU A 76 -17.76 17.41 11.00
N GLU A 77 -18.05 16.16 11.39
CA GLU A 77 -17.20 15.01 11.07
C GLU A 77 -17.05 14.79 9.56
N SER A 78 -18.11 15.02 8.78
CA SER A 78 -18.07 14.93 7.32
C SER A 78 -17.15 15.98 6.70
N ALA A 79 -17.14 17.21 7.22
CA ALA A 79 -16.20 18.23 6.78
C ALA A 79 -14.75 17.88 7.14
N LEU A 80 -14.53 17.28 8.31
CA LEU A 80 -13.22 16.82 8.74
C LEU A 80 -12.73 15.62 7.92
N LEU A 81 -13.62 14.71 7.52
CA LEU A 81 -13.31 13.61 6.60
C LEU A 81 -12.77 14.12 5.26
N GLY A 82 -13.33 15.22 4.73
CA GLY A 82 -12.79 15.86 3.52
C GLY A 82 -11.32 16.25 3.66
N GLY A 83 -10.97 16.96 4.74
CA GLY A 83 -9.57 17.33 5.01
C GLY A 83 -8.66 16.13 5.28
N TRP A 84 -9.19 15.08 5.92
CA TRP A 84 -8.48 13.82 6.13
C TRP A 84 -8.11 13.14 4.81
N ILE A 85 -9.07 13.02 3.88
CA ILE A 85 -8.83 12.46 2.54
C ILE A 85 -7.78 13.26 1.77
N GLU A 86 -7.84 14.60 1.82
CA GLU A 86 -6.81 15.45 1.22
C GLU A 86 -5.41 15.18 1.79
N SER A 87 -5.32 14.98 3.12
CA SER A 87 -4.07 14.65 3.80
C SER A 87 -3.55 13.28 3.37
N LEU A 88 -4.44 12.28 3.26
CA LEU A 88 -4.08 10.95 2.76
C LEU A 88 -3.57 11.01 1.32
N ASN A 89 -4.25 11.74 0.44
CA ASN A 89 -3.85 11.93 -0.96
C ASN A 89 -2.50 12.64 -1.09
N HIS A 90 -2.19 13.57 -0.19
CA HIS A 90 -0.87 14.18 -0.11
C HIS A 90 0.20 13.14 0.27
N CYS A 91 -0.08 12.30 1.27
CA CYS A 91 0.86 11.29 1.75
C CYS A 91 1.10 10.14 0.75
N THR A 92 0.09 9.73 -0.01
CA THR A 92 0.17 8.58 -0.92
C THR A 92 0.74 8.92 -2.29
N ARG A 93 0.67 10.19 -2.72
CA ARG A 93 1.13 10.61 -4.06
C ARG A 93 2.60 10.24 -4.36
N PRO A 94 3.59 10.47 -3.46
CA PRO A 94 4.96 10.05 -3.72
C PRO A 94 5.13 8.54 -3.83
N LEU A 95 4.33 7.77 -3.09
CA LEU A 95 4.32 6.31 -3.18
C LEU A 95 3.80 5.84 -4.54
N LEU A 96 2.69 6.40 -5.03
CA LEU A 96 2.15 6.07 -6.34
C LEU A 96 3.17 6.40 -7.45
N GLN A 97 3.82 7.56 -7.38
CA GLN A 97 4.88 7.96 -8.30
C GLN A 97 6.06 6.98 -8.28
N ALA A 98 6.55 6.62 -7.10
CA ALA A 98 7.64 5.65 -6.96
C ALA A 98 7.23 4.27 -7.50
N THR A 99 5.99 3.84 -7.22
CA THR A 99 5.46 2.56 -7.68
C THR A 99 5.38 2.49 -9.20
N ALA A 100 4.90 3.55 -9.86
CA ALA A 100 4.82 3.62 -11.32
C ALA A 100 6.20 3.46 -12.00
N VAL A 101 7.27 3.91 -11.36
CA VAL A 101 8.64 3.81 -11.88
C VAL A 101 9.31 2.47 -11.53
N THR A 102 9.09 1.97 -10.31
CA THR A 102 9.88 0.86 -9.76
C THR A 102 9.18 -0.49 -9.85
N LEU A 103 7.86 -0.52 -9.65
CA LEU A 103 7.03 -1.72 -9.57
C LEU A 103 5.68 -1.48 -10.28
N PRO A 104 5.67 -1.19 -11.59
CA PRO A 104 4.46 -0.73 -12.30
C PRO A 104 3.29 -1.72 -12.22
N ASN A 105 3.57 -3.02 -12.08
CA ASN A 105 2.53 -4.04 -11.92
C ASN A 105 1.77 -3.96 -10.57
N LEU A 106 2.34 -3.29 -9.57
CA LEU A 106 1.70 -3.10 -8.26
C LEU A 106 0.89 -1.80 -8.19
N GLY A 107 1.16 -0.83 -9.07
CA GLY A 107 0.46 0.46 -9.12
C GLY A 107 -1.07 0.30 -9.15
N PRO A 108 -1.63 -0.49 -10.08
CA PRO A 108 -3.08 -0.71 -10.15
C PRO A 108 -3.70 -1.31 -8.88
N VAL A 109 -2.96 -2.15 -8.15
CA VAL A 109 -3.43 -2.74 -6.89
C VAL A 109 -3.54 -1.67 -5.80
N ILE A 110 -2.52 -0.82 -5.69
CA ILE A 110 -2.51 0.29 -4.71
C ILE A 110 -3.63 1.28 -5.05
N GLU A 111 -3.74 1.70 -6.31
CA GLU A 111 -4.79 2.63 -6.75
C GLU A 111 -6.20 2.06 -6.52
N ALA A 112 -6.43 0.79 -6.84
CA ALA A 112 -7.71 0.13 -6.57
C ALA A 112 -8.04 0.12 -5.07
N SER A 113 -7.06 -0.12 -4.20
CA SER A 113 -7.27 -0.06 -2.75
C SER A 113 -7.65 1.36 -2.28
N LEU A 114 -6.95 2.38 -2.76
CA LEU A 114 -7.25 3.77 -2.42
C LEU A 114 -8.67 4.16 -2.86
N ASN A 115 -9.06 3.78 -4.08
CA ASN A 115 -10.42 4.00 -4.58
C ASN A 115 -11.49 3.28 -3.73
N ASN A 116 -11.20 2.07 -3.24
CA ASN A 116 -12.11 1.34 -2.36
C ASN A 116 -12.26 2.05 -0.99
N ASP A 117 -11.18 2.63 -0.46
CA ASP A 117 -11.21 3.40 0.78
C ASP A 117 -11.99 4.72 0.59
N ASP A 118 -11.77 5.43 -0.52
CA ASP A 118 -12.53 6.63 -0.89
C ASP A 118 -14.04 6.35 -0.97
N ALA A 119 -14.43 5.21 -1.56
CA ALA A 119 -15.83 4.80 -1.61
C ALA A 119 -16.43 4.58 -0.20
N VAL A 120 -15.64 4.10 0.76
CA VAL A 120 -16.07 3.98 2.16
C VAL A 120 -16.27 5.36 2.78
N TYR A 121 -15.33 6.29 2.60
CA TYR A 121 -15.46 7.64 3.14
C TYR A 121 -16.63 8.41 2.52
N VAL A 122 -16.87 8.27 1.22
CA VAL A 122 -18.07 8.80 0.55
C VAL A 122 -19.35 8.21 1.15
N GLY A 123 -19.33 6.91 1.48
CA GLY A 123 -20.44 6.25 2.18
C GLY A 123 -20.73 6.84 3.56
N LEU A 124 -19.69 7.21 4.33
CA LEU A 124 -19.83 7.89 5.62
C LEU A 124 -20.46 9.28 5.46
N VAL A 125 -19.92 10.09 4.55
CA VAL A 125 -20.40 11.47 4.29
C VAL A 125 -21.86 11.48 3.80
N GLN A 126 -22.27 10.46 3.04
CA GLN A 126 -23.64 10.32 2.53
C GLN A 126 -24.59 9.60 3.50
N HIS A 127 -24.15 9.31 4.73
CA HIS A 127 -24.91 8.53 5.73
C HIS A 127 -25.40 7.16 5.21
N ARG A 128 -24.69 6.58 4.24
CA ARG A 128 -24.96 5.23 3.74
C ARG A 128 -24.25 4.15 4.56
N LEU A 129 -23.23 4.55 5.33
CA LEU A 129 -22.47 3.68 6.22
C LEU A 129 -22.42 4.29 7.62
N ALA A 130 -22.64 3.46 8.63
CA ALA A 130 -22.27 3.80 10.00
C ALA A 130 -20.75 3.66 10.18
N TRP A 131 -20.19 4.30 11.22
CA TRP A 131 -18.77 4.26 11.52
C TRP A 131 -18.20 2.83 11.65
N GLY A 132 -18.90 1.94 12.36
CA GLY A 132 -18.46 0.56 12.54
C GLY A 132 -18.44 -0.25 11.24
N GLU A 133 -19.43 -0.04 10.37
CA GLU A 133 -19.44 -0.65 9.03
C GLU A 133 -18.29 -0.16 8.17
N ALA A 134 -18.00 1.15 8.22
CA ALA A 134 -16.86 1.74 7.52
C ALA A 134 -15.53 1.15 8.03
N VAL A 135 -15.34 1.02 9.34
CA VAL A 135 -14.14 0.40 9.93
C VAL A 135 -13.96 -1.02 9.41
N LEU A 136 -15.00 -1.85 9.44
CA LEU A 136 -14.94 -3.23 8.95
C LEU A 136 -14.59 -3.30 7.45
N ARG A 137 -15.16 -2.41 6.63
CA ARG A 137 -14.84 -2.33 5.20
C ARG A 137 -13.39 -1.89 4.95
N LEU A 138 -12.90 -0.88 5.67
CA LEU A 138 -11.50 -0.45 5.56
C LEU A 138 -10.52 -1.58 5.95
N LYS A 139 -10.81 -2.35 7.01
CA LYS A 139 -10.02 -3.55 7.35
C LYS A 139 -10.05 -4.61 6.24
N SER A 140 -11.22 -4.84 5.65
CA SER A 140 -11.38 -5.78 4.54
C SER A 140 -10.59 -5.33 3.30
N ASN A 141 -10.69 -4.05 2.92
CA ASN A 141 -9.94 -3.44 1.83
C ASN A 141 -8.43 -3.63 2.03
N ARG A 142 -7.92 -3.32 3.23
CA ARG A 142 -6.51 -3.51 3.57
C ARG A 142 -6.06 -4.96 3.48
N THR A 143 -6.87 -5.89 3.98
CA THR A 143 -6.57 -7.32 3.89
C THR A 143 -6.51 -7.78 2.44
N LYS A 144 -7.46 -7.32 1.62
CA LYS A 144 -7.51 -7.61 0.19
C LYS A 144 -6.30 -7.04 -0.54
N MET A 145 -5.95 -5.77 -0.30
CA MET A 145 -4.77 -5.13 -0.89
C MET A 145 -3.49 -5.91 -0.53
N ARG A 146 -3.29 -6.27 0.76
CA ARG A 146 -2.13 -7.07 1.17
C ARG A 146 -2.06 -8.41 0.43
N ALA A 147 -3.18 -9.11 0.29
CA ALA A 147 -3.24 -10.37 -0.45
C ALA A 147 -2.91 -10.18 -1.95
N GLU A 148 -3.44 -9.14 -2.58
CA GLU A 148 -3.19 -8.85 -4.00
C GLU A 148 -1.73 -8.43 -4.26
N LEU A 149 -1.11 -7.71 -3.33
CA LEU A 149 0.30 -7.33 -3.42
C LEU A 149 1.23 -8.53 -3.20
N LEU A 150 0.90 -9.43 -2.29
CA LEU A 150 1.62 -10.70 -2.13
C LEU A 150 1.53 -11.55 -3.39
N ALA A 151 0.33 -11.73 -3.94
CA ALA A 151 0.12 -12.44 -5.20
C ALA A 151 0.82 -11.74 -6.39
N GLY A 152 0.94 -10.42 -6.36
CA GLY A 152 1.74 -9.65 -7.33
C GLY A 152 3.23 -9.93 -7.19
N ALA A 153 3.75 -9.97 -5.97
CA ALA A 153 5.15 -10.27 -5.68
C ALA A 153 5.52 -11.71 -6.08
N ASP A 154 4.66 -12.69 -5.79
CA ASP A 154 4.87 -14.09 -6.16
C ASP A 154 4.96 -14.26 -7.68
N ARG A 155 4.09 -13.59 -8.45
CA ARG A 155 4.17 -13.59 -9.93
C ARG A 155 5.47 -13.00 -10.47
N ILE A 156 5.97 -11.93 -9.85
CA ILE A 156 7.27 -11.34 -10.23
C ILE A 156 8.41 -12.34 -9.93
N LEU A 157 8.33 -13.03 -8.80
CA LEU A 157 9.32 -14.05 -8.42
C LEU A 157 9.28 -15.26 -9.37
N GLU A 158 8.11 -15.77 -9.72
CA GLU A 158 7.94 -16.87 -10.68
C GLU A 158 8.52 -16.50 -12.04
N GLN A 159 8.18 -15.32 -12.58
CA GLN A 159 8.76 -14.82 -13.83
C GLN A 159 10.27 -14.65 -13.74
N SER A 160 10.82 -14.30 -12.57
CA SER A 160 12.26 -14.24 -12.36
C SER A 160 12.91 -15.61 -12.25
N ILE A 161 12.23 -16.61 -11.68
CA ILE A 161 12.74 -17.99 -11.53
C ILE A 161 12.73 -18.71 -12.87
N GLU A 162 11.68 -18.56 -13.67
CA GLU A 162 11.63 -19.06 -15.05
C GLU A 162 12.76 -18.45 -15.89
N ARG A 163 13.11 -17.18 -15.64
CA ARG A 163 14.23 -16.50 -16.29
C ARG A 163 15.60 -16.89 -15.72
N GLN A 164 15.68 -17.30 -14.45
CA GLN A 164 16.93 -17.60 -13.74
C GLN A 164 16.77 -18.82 -12.82
N GLN A 165 17.13 -20.00 -13.34
CA GLN A 165 17.22 -21.26 -12.58
C GLN A 165 18.37 -21.30 -11.55
N GLY A 166 18.67 -20.19 -10.85
CA GLY A 166 19.65 -20.23 -9.76
C GLY A 166 19.79 -18.93 -8.98
N THR A 167 18.95 -18.69 -7.97
CA THR A 167 19.36 -18.06 -6.68
C THR A 167 18.22 -17.95 -5.67
N LEU A 168 18.34 -18.67 -4.54
CA LEU A 168 17.34 -18.74 -3.46
C LEU A 168 17.26 -17.48 -2.57
N ASN A 169 18.30 -16.63 -2.56
CA ASN A 169 18.39 -15.47 -1.67
C ASN A 169 17.40 -14.32 -1.98
N ARG A 170 16.75 -14.33 -3.15
CA ARG A 170 15.83 -13.24 -3.57
C ARG A 170 14.46 -13.32 -2.91
N ARG A 171 14.07 -14.51 -2.44
CA ARG A 171 12.73 -14.81 -1.90
C ARG A 171 12.45 -14.08 -0.58
N ALA A 172 13.46 -13.92 0.28
CA ALA A 172 13.25 -13.42 1.64
C ALA A 172 13.07 -11.88 1.72
N ASN A 173 13.74 -11.13 0.85
CA ASN A 173 13.80 -9.66 0.97
C ASN A 173 12.54 -8.95 0.43
N LEU A 174 11.90 -9.48 -0.61
CA LEU A 174 10.68 -8.90 -1.19
C LEU A 174 9.49 -9.06 -0.24
N LEU A 175 9.26 -10.28 0.27
CA LEU A 175 8.16 -10.58 1.19
C LEU A 175 8.29 -9.80 2.50
N SER A 176 9.50 -9.73 3.09
CA SER A 176 9.70 -8.98 4.33
C SER A 176 9.48 -7.47 4.18
N SER A 177 9.70 -6.92 2.98
CA SER A 177 9.51 -5.50 2.72
C SER A 177 8.03 -5.18 2.50
N VAL A 178 7.35 -5.91 1.62
CA VAL A 178 5.94 -5.64 1.28
C VAL A 178 5.01 -5.84 2.49
N ILE A 179 5.28 -6.83 3.35
CA ILE A 179 4.41 -7.14 4.50
C ILE A 179 4.49 -6.08 5.61
N ARG A 180 5.65 -5.45 5.82
CA ARG A 180 5.85 -4.48 6.92
C ARG A 180 5.48 -3.04 6.56
N ILE A 181 5.45 -2.73 5.26
CA ILE A 181 5.55 -1.35 4.79
C ILE A 181 4.20 -0.82 4.31
N ILE A 182 3.20 -1.68 4.22
CA ILE A 182 1.91 -1.31 3.66
C ILE A 182 0.91 -1.23 4.81
N PRO A 183 0.75 0.00 5.35
CA PRO A 183 -0.17 0.25 6.41
C PRO A 183 -1.54 -0.35 6.14
#